data_AF-A0A062C1I6-F1
#
_entry.id   AF-A0A062C1I6-F1
#
_cell.length_a   1.000
_cell.length_b   1.000
_cell.length_c   1.000
_cell.angle_alpha   90.00
_cell.angle_beta   90.00
_cell.angle_gamma   90.00
#
_symmetry.space_group_name_H-M   'P 1'
#
loop_
_entity.id
_entity.type
_entity.pdbx_description
1 polymer ?
#
loop_
_entity_poly.entity_id
_entity_poly.type
_entity_poly.pdbx_seq_one_letter_code
_entity_poly.pdbx_strand_id
1 'polypeptide(L)'
;MRLINTFPKLRQQYIQLDLSQPQSCILETIHQNCEKFDADIIVASEQEADYALSYAYINPFIAIAIKRPALEAVNLATLPARSHVWVYVDAAHPAYAGLKNRYRMLNSEYEFDHEIEQLGRCLFQLPQT
;
A
#
# COMPACT_ATOMS: atom_id res chain seq x y z
N MET A 1 -4.32 -2.95 9.08
CA MET A 1 -3.29 -2.39 8.17
C MET A 1 -1.91 -2.44 8.84
N ARG A 2 -0.83 -2.59 8.07
CA ARG A 2 0.57 -2.64 8.57
C ARG A 2 1.38 -1.48 7.98
N LEU A 3 2.03 -0.70 8.83
CA LEU A 3 2.98 0.36 8.46
C LEU A 3 4.40 -0.16 8.65
N ILE A 4 5.29 0.18 7.73
CA ILE A 4 6.70 -0.21 7.78
C ILE A 4 7.55 1.05 7.69
N ASN A 5 8.45 1.21 8.65
CA ASN A 5 9.55 2.15 8.59
C ASN A 5 10.81 1.34 8.29
N THR A 6 11.52 1.70 7.24
CA THR A 6 12.70 0.99 6.72
C THR A 6 14.00 1.48 7.35
N PHE A 7 14.00 2.63 8.04
CA PHE A 7 15.18 3.25 8.66
C PHE A 7 15.04 3.48 10.19
N PRO A 8 16.12 3.34 10.99
CA PRO A 8 17.43 2.76 10.71
C PRO A 8 17.46 1.22 10.73
N LYS A 9 16.33 0.60 11.08
CA LYS A 9 16.07 -0.83 11.00
C LYS A 9 14.63 -1.01 10.53
N LEU A 10 14.35 -2.11 9.83
CA LEU A 10 12.99 -2.46 9.44
C LEU A 10 12.14 -2.64 10.70
N ARG A 11 11.20 -1.72 10.92
CA ARG A 11 10.22 -1.74 12.00
C ARG A 11 8.83 -1.81 11.41
N GLN A 12 7.96 -2.59 12.04
CA GLN A 12 6.59 -2.77 11.61
C GLN A 12 5.64 -2.36 12.73
N GLN A 13 4.57 -1.66 12.38
CA GLN A 13 3.50 -1.28 13.29
C GLN A 13 2.17 -1.65 12.67
N TYR A 14 1.34 -2.40 13.40
CA TYR A 14 -0.04 -2.65 13.00
C TYR A 14 -0.93 -1.52 13.51
N ILE A 15 -1.81 -1.06 12.63
CA ILE A 15 -2.88 -0.12 12.96
C ILE A 15 -4.22 -0.76 12.62
N GLN A 16 -5.21 -0.50 13.45
CA GLN A 16 -6.58 -0.91 13.23
C GLN A 16 -7.37 0.30 12.75
N LEU A 17 -8.03 0.18 11.60
CA LEU A 17 -8.89 1.22 11.07
C LEU A 17 -10.35 0.93 11.47
N ASP A 18 -11.06 1.99 11.84
CA ASP A 18 -12.52 1.93 12.01
C ASP A 18 -13.19 2.21 10.67
N LEU A 19 -13.54 1.14 9.95
CA LEU A 19 -14.12 1.22 8.60
C LEU A 19 -15.57 1.72 8.61
N SER A 20 -16.19 1.93 9.78
CA SER A 20 -17.50 2.56 9.88
C SER A 20 -17.46 4.09 9.73
N GLN A 21 -16.26 4.67 9.83
CA GLN A 21 -16.08 6.11 9.72
C GLN A 21 -16.13 6.61 8.27
N PRO A 22 -16.41 7.90 8.05
CA PRO A 22 -16.27 8.52 6.74
C PRO A 22 -14.85 8.35 6.19
N GLN A 23 -14.73 8.20 4.86
CA GLN A 23 -13.44 8.02 4.17
C GLN A 23 -12.41 9.09 4.55
N SER A 24 -12.82 10.36 4.69
CA SER A 24 -11.92 11.44 5.11
C SER A 24 -11.27 11.19 6.49
N CYS A 25 -12.04 10.69 7.46
CA CYS A 25 -11.54 10.38 8.80
C CYS A 25 -10.59 9.17 8.79
N ILE A 26 -10.87 8.17 7.96
CA ILE A 26 -9.99 7.02 7.78
C ILE A 26 -8.66 7.47 7.16
N LEU A 27 -8.70 8.30 6.12
CA LEU A 27 -7.49 8.82 5.47
C LEU A 27 -6.67 9.71 6.39
N GLU A 28 -7.32 10.53 7.22
CA GLU A 28 -6.64 11.32 8.25
C GLU A 28 -5.98 10.40 9.30
N THR A 29 -6.65 9.34 9.72
CA THR A 29 -6.09 8.34 10.64
C THR A 29 -4.86 7.67 10.05
N ILE A 30 -4.90 7.28 8.77
CA ILE A 30 -3.75 6.72 8.05
C ILE A 30 -2.61 7.75 8.04
N HIS A 31 -2.90 9.01 7.69
CA HIS A 31 -1.92 10.10 7.63
C HIS A 31 -1.20 10.28 8.97
N GLN A 32 -1.95 10.46 10.05
CA GLN A 32 -1.40 10.69 11.39
C GLN A 32 -0.55 9.52 11.88
N ASN A 33 -0.94 8.27 11.58
CA ASN A 33 -0.14 7.11 11.93
C ASN A 33 1.14 6.99 11.08
N CYS A 34 1.07 7.35 9.79
CA CYS A 34 2.25 7.39 8.93
C CYS A 34 3.26 8.43 9.43
N GLU A 35 2.81 9.64 9.80
CA GLU A 35 3.70 10.67 10.35
C GLU A 35 4.28 10.25 11.71
N LYS A 36 3.43 9.74 12.61
CA LYS A 36 3.87 9.31 13.96
C LYS A 36 4.89 8.19 13.92
N PHE A 37 4.74 7.26 12.98
CA PHE A 37 5.64 6.10 12.84
C PHE A 37 6.79 6.35 11.87
N ASP A 38 6.77 7.48 11.16
CA ASP A 38 7.69 7.78 10.05
C ASP A 38 7.69 6.63 9.03
N ALA A 39 6.50 6.30 8.53
CA ALA A 39 6.27 5.12 7.69
C ALA A 39 6.69 5.36 6.24
N ASP A 40 7.48 4.44 5.70
CA ASP A 40 7.90 4.42 4.29
C ASP A 40 6.97 3.56 3.42
N ILE A 41 6.37 2.53 4.00
CA ILE A 41 5.50 1.58 3.28
C ILE A 41 4.20 1.36 4.05
N ILE A 42 3.08 1.43 3.34
CA ILE A 42 1.77 0.94 3.80
C ILE A 42 1.52 -0.44 3.20
N VAL A 43 1.15 -1.39 4.04
CA VAL A 43 0.69 -2.71 3.64
C VAL A 43 -0.75 -2.91 4.07
N ALA A 44 -1.63 -3.25 3.12
CA ALA A 44 -3.06 -3.38 3.38
C ALA A 44 -3.70 -4.51 2.58
N SER A 45 -4.87 -4.98 3.02
CA SER A 45 -5.62 -6.02 2.33
C SER A 45 -7.11 -5.72 2.31
N GLU A 46 -7.81 -6.26 1.32
CA GLU A 46 -9.27 -6.23 1.25
C GLU A 46 -9.80 -4.80 1.32
N GLN A 47 -10.74 -4.49 2.22
CA GLN A 47 -11.31 -3.15 2.34
C GLN A 47 -10.25 -2.10 2.73
N GLU A 48 -9.22 -2.46 3.50
CA GLU A 48 -8.14 -1.52 3.86
C GLU A 48 -7.28 -1.13 2.64
N ALA A 49 -7.21 -2.00 1.62
CA ALA A 49 -6.42 -1.74 0.41
C ALA A 49 -6.96 -0.55 -0.39
N ASP A 50 -8.27 -0.37 -0.40
CA ASP A 50 -8.95 0.74 -1.06
C ASP A 50 -8.56 2.09 -0.42
N TYR A 51 -8.52 2.13 0.90
CA TYR A 51 -8.07 3.33 1.63
C TYR A 51 -6.58 3.58 1.46
N ALA A 52 -5.74 2.53 1.42
CA ALA A 52 -4.33 2.68 1.10
C ALA A 52 -4.13 3.26 -0.31
N LEU A 53 -4.84 2.74 -1.32
CA LEU A 53 -4.80 3.28 -2.69
C LEU A 53 -5.24 4.76 -2.75
N SER A 54 -6.29 5.10 -2.03
CA SER A 54 -6.78 6.48 -1.91
C SER A 54 -5.74 7.38 -1.23
N TYR A 55 -5.05 6.87 -0.21
CA TYR A 55 -3.99 7.61 0.47
C TYR A 55 -2.77 7.84 -0.43
N ALA A 56 -2.39 6.87 -1.27
CA ALA A 56 -1.34 7.06 -2.27
C ALA A 56 -1.63 8.32 -3.10
N TYR A 57 -2.86 8.51 -3.56
CA TYR A 57 -3.20 9.71 -4.34
C TYR A 57 -2.81 11.02 -3.64
N ILE A 58 -2.99 11.09 -2.32
CA ILE A 58 -2.71 12.27 -1.49
C ILE A 58 -1.22 12.37 -1.11
N ASN A 59 -0.57 11.23 -0.82
CA ASN A 59 0.84 11.18 -0.44
C ASN A 59 1.68 10.48 -1.52
N PRO A 60 2.41 11.23 -2.37
CA PRO A 60 3.21 10.67 -3.47
C PRO A 60 4.50 9.96 -3.06
N PHE A 61 4.92 10.08 -1.81
CA PHE A 61 6.23 9.62 -1.37
C PHE A 61 6.19 8.29 -0.63
N ILE A 62 5.01 7.86 -0.17
CA ILE A 62 4.85 6.58 0.53
C ILE A 62 4.71 5.44 -0.47
N ALA A 63 5.46 4.36 -0.27
CA ALA A 63 5.26 3.13 -1.02
C ALA A 63 4.04 2.37 -0.48
N ILE A 64 3.34 1.65 -1.34
CA ILE A 64 2.15 0.89 -0.96
C ILE A 64 2.22 -0.51 -1.52
N ALA A 65 1.95 -1.51 -0.68
CA ALA A 65 1.70 -2.88 -1.09
C ALA A 65 0.30 -3.31 -0.65
N ILE A 66 -0.56 -3.70 -1.60
CA ILE A 66 -1.93 -4.11 -1.29
C ILE A 66 -2.26 -5.51 -1.80
N LYS A 67 -3.20 -6.14 -1.11
CA LYS A 67 -3.68 -7.49 -1.42
C LYS A 67 -5.20 -7.53 -1.57
N ARG A 68 -5.69 -8.11 -2.67
CA ARG A 68 -7.12 -8.33 -2.94
C ARG A 68 -7.98 -7.07 -2.70
N PRO A 69 -7.67 -5.92 -3.33
CA PRO A 69 -8.49 -4.72 -3.16
C PRO A 69 -9.92 -4.98 -3.64
N ALA A 70 -10.91 -4.54 -2.87
CA ALA A 70 -12.32 -4.67 -3.22
C ALA A 70 -12.73 -3.65 -4.30
N LEU A 71 -12.07 -2.48 -4.31
CA LEU A 71 -12.32 -1.35 -5.21
C LEU A 71 -13.76 -0.82 -5.14
N GLU A 72 -14.37 -0.90 -3.96
CA GLU A 72 -15.71 -0.38 -3.69
C GLU A 72 -15.67 1.11 -3.35
N ALA A 73 -14.60 1.54 -2.66
CA ALA A 73 -14.44 2.92 -2.20
C ALA A 73 -13.55 3.78 -3.11
N VAL A 74 -13.12 3.24 -4.27
CA VAL A 74 -12.12 3.90 -5.12
C VAL A 74 -12.45 3.80 -6.60
N ASN A 75 -12.36 4.93 -7.29
CA ASN A 75 -12.40 4.96 -8.73
C ASN A 75 -10.98 4.78 -9.32
N LEU A 76 -10.70 3.61 -9.89
CA LEU A 76 -9.40 3.34 -10.53
C LEU A 76 -9.03 4.32 -11.65
N ALA A 77 -10.02 4.89 -12.36
CA ALA A 77 -9.76 5.82 -13.45
C ALA A 77 -9.13 7.13 -12.96
N THR A 78 -9.44 7.54 -11.73
CA THR A 78 -8.94 8.78 -11.12
C THR A 78 -7.60 8.60 -10.42
N LEU A 79 -7.18 7.36 -10.15
CA LEU A 79 -5.89 7.12 -9.51
C LEU A 79 -4.72 7.22 -10.51
N PRO A 80 -3.62 7.91 -10.16
CA PRO A 80 -2.43 7.97 -11.00
C PRO A 80 -1.73 6.61 -11.05
N ALA A 81 -1.08 6.32 -12.18
CA ALA A 81 -0.16 5.19 -12.30
C ALA A 81 1.11 5.47 -11.49
N ARG A 82 1.58 4.47 -10.73
CA ARG A 82 2.70 4.62 -9.79
C ARG A 82 3.50 3.34 -9.63
N SER A 83 4.82 3.46 -9.77
CA SER A 83 5.76 2.33 -9.67
C SER A 83 5.96 1.83 -8.23
N HIS A 84 5.72 2.68 -7.24
CA HIS A 84 5.80 2.34 -5.81
C HIS A 84 4.48 1.80 -5.24
N VAL A 85 3.48 1.52 -6.08
CA VAL A 85 2.24 0.84 -5.69
C VAL A 85 2.28 -0.59 -6.25
N TRP A 86 2.30 -1.55 -5.35
CA TRP A 86 2.43 -2.98 -5.64
C TRP A 86 1.13 -3.68 -5.25
N VAL A 87 0.59 -4.50 -6.14
CA VAL A 87 -0.76 -5.05 -6.01
C VAL A 87 -0.72 -6.55 -6.24
N TYR A 88 -1.21 -7.32 -5.28
CA TYR A 88 -1.64 -8.69 -5.52
C TYR A 88 -3.14 -8.71 -5.74
N VAL A 89 -3.58 -9.23 -6.88
CA VAL A 89 -4.99 -9.56 -7.14
C VAL A 89 -5.05 -10.73 -8.15
N ASP A 90 -6.04 -11.61 -7.99
CA ASP A 90 -6.25 -12.73 -8.89
C ASP A 90 -6.50 -12.27 -10.33
N ALA A 91 -5.95 -13.01 -11.30
CA ALA A 91 -6.11 -12.70 -12.73
C ALA A 91 -7.57 -12.70 -13.20
N ALA A 92 -8.44 -13.44 -12.51
CA ALA A 92 -9.88 -13.47 -12.77
C ALA A 92 -10.63 -12.25 -12.23
N HIS A 93 -9.99 -11.40 -11.42
CA HIS A 93 -10.63 -10.23 -10.85
C HIS A 93 -11.00 -9.23 -11.96
N PRO A 94 -12.23 -8.67 -11.98
CA PRO A 94 -12.68 -7.77 -13.05
C PRO A 94 -11.77 -6.56 -13.27
N ALA A 95 -11.17 -6.06 -12.20
CA ALA A 95 -10.27 -4.92 -12.24
C ALA A 95 -8.80 -5.25 -12.55
N TYR A 96 -8.44 -6.53 -12.74
CA TYR A 96 -7.06 -6.97 -12.92
C TYR A 96 -6.34 -6.21 -14.04
N ALA A 97 -6.98 -6.07 -15.22
CA ALA A 97 -6.39 -5.36 -16.35
C ALA A 97 -6.16 -3.86 -16.04
N GLY A 98 -7.12 -3.23 -15.33
CA GLY A 98 -7.01 -1.82 -14.93
C GLY A 98 -5.87 -1.58 -13.94
N LEU A 99 -5.71 -2.48 -12.96
CA LEU A 99 -4.63 -2.44 -11.98
C LEU A 99 -3.27 -2.71 -12.62
N LYS A 100 -3.18 -3.75 -13.46
CA LYS A 100 -1.94 -4.14 -14.16
C LYS A 100 -1.37 -3.04 -15.04
N ASN A 101 -2.22 -2.21 -15.64
CA ASN A 101 -1.77 -1.09 -16.48
C ASN A 101 -1.25 0.10 -15.68
N ARG A 102 -1.51 0.16 -14.36
CA ARG A 102 -1.18 1.32 -13.50
C ARG A 102 -0.12 1.02 -12.46
N TYR A 103 -0.05 -0.23 -12.01
CA TYR A 103 0.70 -0.66 -10.83
C TYR A 103 1.51 -1.91 -11.09
N ARG A 104 2.52 -2.14 -10.24
CA ARG A 104 3.28 -3.39 -10.29
C ARG A 104 2.42 -4.51 -9.74
N MET A 105 2.21 -5.56 -10.55
CA MET A 105 1.51 -6.76 -10.11
C MET A 105 2.48 -7.71 -9.41
N LEU A 106 2.03 -8.24 -8.26
CA LEU A 106 2.71 -9.33 -7.56
C LEU A 106 2.15 -10.67 -8.04
N ASN A 107 3.03 -11.65 -8.24
CA ASN A 107 2.69 -12.91 -8.92
C ASN A 107 2.01 -13.92 -8.01
N SER A 108 2.21 -13.80 -6.69
CA SER A 108 1.78 -14.80 -5.72
C SER A 108 1.41 -14.17 -4.39
N GLU A 109 0.34 -14.66 -3.79
CA GLU A 109 -0.04 -14.34 -2.41
C GLU A 109 1.02 -14.81 -1.41
N TYR A 110 1.65 -15.96 -1.69
CA TYR A 110 2.65 -16.58 -0.83
C TYR A 110 3.98 -15.80 -0.79
N GLU A 111 4.24 -15.00 -1.82
CA GLU A 111 5.46 -14.19 -1.93
C GLU A 111 5.23 -12.75 -1.45
N PHE A 112 4.00 -12.39 -1.08
CA PHE A 112 3.63 -11.01 -0.80
C PHE A 112 4.50 -10.36 0.28
N ASP A 113 4.68 -11.02 1.42
CA ASP A 113 5.53 -10.52 2.50
C ASP A 113 7.01 -10.46 2.09
N HIS A 114 7.47 -11.47 1.34
CA HIS A 114 8.85 -11.49 0.83
C HIS A 114 9.12 -10.30 -0.10
N GLU A 115 8.23 -10.04 -1.05
CA GLU A 115 8.33 -8.91 -1.97
C GLU A 115 8.32 -7.56 -1.23
N ILE A 116 7.54 -7.43 -0.16
CA ILE A 116 7.53 -6.22 0.67
C ILE A 116 8.86 -6.01 1.40
N GLU A 117 9.46 -7.08 1.92
CA GLU A 117 10.81 -7.00 2.49
C GLU A 117 11.85 -6.55 1.46
N GLN A 118 11.75 -7.05 0.22
CA GLN A 118 12.62 -6.61 -0.88
C GLN A 118 12.37 -5.14 -1.24
N LEU A 119 11.11 -4.70 -1.25
CA LEU A 119 10.75 -3.28 -1.45
C LEU A 119 11.40 -2.40 -0.38
N GLY A 120 11.30 -2.79 0.89
CA GLY A 120 11.95 -2.08 1.99
C GLY A 120 13.47 -2.01 1.85
N ARG A 121 14.11 -3.07 1.35
CA ARG A 121 15.55 -3.08 1.06
C ARG A 121 15.91 -2.18 -0.11
N CYS A 122 15.11 -2.16 -1.18
CA CYS A 122 15.33 -1.31 -2.37
C CYS A 122 15.20 0.18 -2.05
N LEU A 123 14.23 0.56 -1.21
CA LEU A 123 14.07 1.96 -0.76
C LEU A 123 15.29 2.43 0.05
N PHE A 124 16.01 1.50 0.71
CA PHE A 124 17.17 1.78 1.55
C PHE A 124 18.53 1.43 0.91
N GLN A 125 18.63 1.18 -0.40
CA GLN A 125 19.94 1.05 -1.06
C GLN A 125 20.65 2.42 -1.18
N LEU A 126 21.02 2.99 -0.04
CA LEU A 126 22.27 3.72 0.13
C LEU A 126 23.42 2.68 0.05
N PRO A 127 24.57 3.05 -0.53
CA PRO A 127 25.63 2.10 -0.86
C PRO A 127 26.08 1.35 0.39
N GLN A 128 26.03 0.02 0.31
CA GLN A 128 26.76 -0.84 1.24
C GLN A 128 28.25 -0.61 0.93
N THR A 129 28.95 0.05 1.83
CA THR A 129 30.40 0.25 1.81
C THR A 129 31.16 -1.07 1.71
#